data_AF-A0AA37F8F2-F1
#
_entry.id   AF-A0AA37F8F2-F1
#
_cell.length_a   1.000
_cell.length_b   1.000
_cell.length_c   1.000
_cell.angle_alpha   90.00
_cell.angle_beta   90.00
_cell.angle_gamma   90.00
#
_symmetry.space_group_name_H-M   'P 1'
#
loop_
_entity.id
_entity.type
_entity.pdbx_description
1 polymer ?
#
loop_
_entity_poly.entity_id
_entity_poly.type
_entity_poly.pdbx_seq_one_letter_code
_entity_poly.pdbx_strand_id
1 'polypeptide(L)' 'MRRGDHSAPIRYDALCKCLTALTENATERRASVHLPRIGAGLAGGSWERIAPLIIQALTDRGVTVTVYDLPSAR' A
#
# COMPACT_ATOMS: atom_id res chain seq x y z
N MET A 1 -17.75 -24.72 -12.30
CA MET A 1 -17.49 -23.35 -11.79
C MET A 1 -16.09 -23.34 -11.16
N ARG A 2 -15.12 -22.62 -11.74
CA ARG A 2 -13.76 -22.51 -11.17
C ARG A 2 -13.79 -21.44 -10.09
N ARG A 3 -13.69 -21.82 -8.81
CA ARG A 3 -13.35 -20.88 -7.75
C ARG A 3 -11.93 -20.42 -8.04
N GLY A 4 -11.76 -19.16 -8.46
CA GLY A 4 -10.44 -18.54 -8.50
C GLY A 4 -9.80 -18.71 -7.12
N ASP A 5 -8.57 -19.20 -7.11
CA ASP A 5 -7.76 -19.50 -5.93
C ASP A 5 -7.62 -18.22 -5.06
N HIS A 6 -8.53 -18.06 -4.10
CA HIS A 6 -8.57 -16.94 -3.16
C HIS A 6 -7.52 -17.22 -2.07
N SER A 7 -6.26 -16.88 -2.34
CA SER A 7 -5.23 -16.52 -1.34
C SER A 7 -3.83 -16.66 -1.93
N ALA A 8 -3.53 -15.95 -3.03
CA ALA A 8 -2.13 -15.64 -3.26
C ALA A 8 -1.71 -14.63 -2.17
N PRO A 9 -0.73 -14.95 -1.30
CA PRO A 9 -0.26 -14.01 -0.29
C PRO A 9 0.25 -12.74 -0.96
N ILE A 10 0.20 -11.62 -0.23
CA ILE A 10 0.71 -10.35 -0.74
C ILE A 10 2.16 -10.52 -1.24
N ARG A 11 2.43 -10.08 -2.47
CA ARG A 11 3.77 -10.08 -3.06
C ARG A 11 4.47 -8.78 -2.71
N TYR A 12 5.26 -8.77 -1.64
CA TYR A 12 5.95 -7.58 -1.16
C TYR A 12 6.85 -6.93 -2.23
N ASP A 13 7.55 -7.72 -3.05
CA ASP A 13 8.35 -7.18 -4.15
C ASP A 13 7.52 -6.44 -5.20
N ALA A 14 6.32 -6.96 -5.51
CA ALA A 14 5.42 -6.30 -6.44
C ALA A 14 4.87 -5.00 -5.84
N LEU A 15 4.53 -5.02 -4.54
CA LEU A 15 4.11 -3.82 -3.82
C LEU A 15 5.22 -2.76 -3.83
N CYS A 16 6.47 -3.11 -3.55
CA CYS A 16 7.60 -2.19 -3.63
C CYS A 16 7.74 -1.54 -5.02
N LYS A 17 7.62 -2.33 -6.08
CA LYS A 17 7.65 -1.82 -7.46
C LYS A 17 6.51 -0.84 -7.72
N CYS A 18 5.29 -1.17 -7.29
CA CYS A 18 4.12 -0.30 -7.42
C CYS A 18 4.31 1.00 -6.65
N LEU A 19 4.78 0.95 -5.40
CA LEU A 19 5.01 2.14 -4.58
C LEU A 19 6.12 3.02 -5.18
N THR A 20 7.17 2.42 -5.76
CA THR A 20 8.25 3.17 -6.42
C THR A 20 7.71 3.96 -7.63
N ALA A 21 6.96 3.30 -8.52
CA ALA A 21 6.33 3.95 -9.66
C ALA A 21 5.31 5.02 -9.24
N LEU A 22 4.58 4.78 -8.14
CA LEU A 22 3.68 5.76 -7.56
C LEU A 22 4.42 7.01 -7.09
N THR A 23 5.57 6.86 -6.44
CA THR A 23 6.38 8.00 -5.99
C THR A 23 6.90 8.85 -7.13
N GLU A 24 7.36 8.23 -8.21
CA GLU A 24 7.81 8.95 -9.42
C GLU A 24 6.66 9.82 -9.95
N ASN A 25 5.48 9.23 -10.12
CA ASN A 25 4.30 9.95 -10.60
C ASN A 25 3.82 11.06 -9.65
N ALA A 26 3.84 10.80 -8.34
CA ALA A 26 3.44 11.79 -7.34
C ALA A 26 4.41 12.97 -7.28
N THR A 27 5.72 12.70 -7.41
CA THR A 27 6.76 13.72 -7.43
C THR A 27 6.65 14.61 -8.66
N GLU A 28 6.50 14.01 -9.85
CA GLU A 28 6.30 14.74 -11.11
C GLU A 28 5.09 15.69 -11.05
N ARG A 29 4.02 15.25 -10.39
CA ARG A 29 2.75 16.00 -10.28
C ARG A 29 2.69 16.92 -9.06
N ARG A 30 3.69 16.88 -8.17
CA ARG A 30 3.65 17.53 -6.85
C ARG A 30 2.38 17.18 -6.07
N ALA A 31 1.97 15.92 -6.15
CA ALA A 31 0.74 15.41 -5.56
C ALA A 31 0.99 14.76 -4.18
N SER A 32 -0.02 14.81 -3.31
CA SER A 32 -0.09 13.96 -2.12
C SER A 32 -0.69 12.59 -2.46
N VAL A 33 -0.37 11.59 -1.64
CA VAL A 33 -0.89 10.22 -1.78
C VAL A 33 -1.83 9.91 -0.63
N HIS A 34 -2.97 9.32 -0.97
CA HIS A 34 -4.04 8.98 -0.04
C HIS A 34 -4.40 7.51 -0.25
N LEU A 35 -4.30 6.70 0.80
CA LEU A 35 -4.58 5.25 0.72
C LEU A 35 -5.32 4.74 1.95
N PRO A 36 -6.15 3.68 1.82
CA PRO A 36 -6.66 2.98 3.00
C PRO A 36 -5.52 2.20 3.68
N ARG A 37 -5.75 1.75 4.91
CA ARG A 37 -4.87 0.80 5.59
C ARG A 37 -4.87 -0.55 4.88
N ILE A 38 -4.01 -0.68 3.87
CA ILE A 38 -3.87 -1.89 3.05
C ILE A 38 -3.22 -3.05 3.83
N GLY A 39 -3.49 -4.28 3.40
CA GLY A 39 -2.96 -5.47 4.07
C GLY A 39 -3.83 -6.01 5.19
N ALA A 40 -4.99 -5.41 5.49
CA ALA A 40 -5.96 -5.98 6.41
C ALA A 40 -6.75 -7.12 5.74
N GLY A 41 -6.45 -8.38 6.08
CA GLY A 41 -7.39 -9.48 5.92
C GLY A 41 -7.09 -10.45 4.77
N LEU A 42 -7.67 -10.21 3.58
CA LEU A 42 -7.88 -11.28 2.58
C LEU A 42 -6.62 -11.82 1.88
N ALA A 43 -5.53 -11.05 1.85
CA ALA A 43 -4.28 -11.44 1.17
C ALA A 43 -3.14 -11.83 2.14
N GLY A 44 -3.43 -11.95 3.45
CA GLY A 44 -2.42 -12.31 4.45
C GLY A 44 -1.26 -11.32 4.60
N GLY A 45 -1.43 -10.07 4.16
CA GLY A 45 -0.46 -9.01 4.41
C GLY A 45 -0.46 -8.61 5.88
N SER A 46 0.69 -8.14 6.37
CA SER A 46 0.79 -7.54 7.71
C SER A 46 1.08 -6.05 7.54
N TRP A 47 0.32 -5.22 8.24
CA TRP A 47 0.54 -3.77 8.23
C TRP A 47 1.94 -3.43 8.75
N GLU A 48 2.45 -4.19 9.72
CA GLU A 48 3.81 -4.02 10.26
C GLU A 48 4.89 -4.17 9.17
N ARG A 49 4.63 -4.97 8.13
CA ARG A 49 5.53 -5.08 6.98
C ARG A 49 5.27 -4.05 5.89
N ILE A 50 4.02 -3.64 5.68
CA ILE A 50 3.65 -2.72 4.61
C ILE A 50 3.96 -1.27 4.96
N ALA A 51 3.75 -0.86 6.21
CA ALA A 51 3.97 0.52 6.64
C ALA A 51 5.42 0.99 6.41
N PRO A 52 6.47 0.20 6.74
CA PRO A 52 7.85 0.56 6.39
C PRO A 52 8.08 0.76 4.89
N LEU A 53 7.46 -0.09 4.04
CA LEU A 53 7.61 0.02 2.58
C LEU A 53 6.98 1.32 2.06
N ILE A 54 5.84 1.73 2.61
CA ILE A 54 5.19 3.01 2.27
C ILE A 54 6.09 4.18 2.68
N ILE A 55 6.62 4.17 3.90
CA ILE A 55 7.51 5.22 4.41
C ILE A 55 8.74 5.35 3.50
N GLN A 56 9.44 4.24 3.24
CA GLN A 56 10.66 4.23 2.43
C GLN A 56 10.43 4.64 0.98
N ALA A 57 9.32 4.18 0.38
CA ALA A 57 9.04 4.47 -1.02
C ALA A 57 8.53 5.89 -1.22
N LEU A 58 7.68 6.41 -0.34
CA LEU A 58 6.95 7.66 -0.53
C LEU A 58 7.42 8.78 0.40
N THR A 59 7.31 8.58 1.71
CA THR A 59 7.55 9.64 2.71
C THR A 59 9.01 10.08 2.76
N ASP A 60 9.95 9.13 2.77
CA ASP A 60 11.39 9.42 2.75
C ASP A 60 11.83 10.14 1.47
N ARG A 61 11.02 10.07 0.41
CA ARG A 61 11.23 10.78 -0.86
C ARG A 61 10.47 12.11 -0.95
N GLY A 62 9.88 12.57 0.16
CA GLY A 62 9.21 13.86 0.25
C GLY A 62 7.75 13.87 -0.21
N VAL A 63 7.16 12.71 -0.51
CA VAL A 63 5.72 12.62 -0.84
C VAL A 63 4.89 12.63 0.44
N THR A 64 3.95 13.57 0.54
CA THR A 64 3.00 13.61 1.65
C THR A 64 2.00 12.48 1.53
N VAL A 65 1.88 11.65 2.57
CA VAL A 65 1.00 10.47 2.58
C VAL A 65 -0.02 10.58 3.71
N THR A 66 -1.29 10.28 3.41
CA THR A 66 -2.35 10.07 4.42
C THR A 66 -2.89 8.65 4.32
N VAL A 67 -2.91 7.94 5.44
CA VAL A 67 -3.49 6.60 5.56
C VAL A 67 -4.83 6.69 6.28
N TYR A 68 -5.88 6.17 5.66
CA TYR A 68 -7.21 6.07 6.26
C TYR A 68 -7.44 4.69 6.86
N ASP A 69 -7.81 4.63 8.13
CA ASP A 69 -8.34 3.39 8.74
C ASP A 69 -9.88 3.44 8.69
N LEU A 70 -10.52 2.32 8.39
CA LEU A 70 -11.98 2.25 8.42
C LEU A 70 -12.44 2.28 9.89
N PRO A 71 -13.52 3.00 10.22
CA PRO A 71 -14.10 2.91 11.54
C PRO A 71 -14.49 1.46 11.81
N SER A 72 -14.13 0.96 13.00
CA SER A 72 -14.55 -0.36 13.45
C SER A 72 -16.08 -0.41 13.41
N ALA A 73 -16.65 -1.38 12.69
CA ALA A 73 -18.10 -1.60 12.73
C ALA A 73 -18.46 -1.90 14.20
N ARG A 74 -19.25 -1.02 14.80
CA ARG A 74 -19.84 -1.23 16.12
C ARG A 74 -20.99 -2.22 16.02
#